data_AF-A0AAN5C4U4-F1
#
_entry.id   AF-A0AAN5C4U4-F1
#
_cell.length_a   1.000
_cell.length_b   1.000
_cell.length_c   1.000
_cell.angle_alpha   90.00
_cell.angle_beta   90.00
_cell.angle_gamma   90.00
#
_symmetry.space_group_name_H-M   'P 1'
#
loop_
_entity.id
_entity.type
_entity.pdbx_description
1 polymer ?
#
loop_
_entity_poly.entity_id
_entity_poly.type
_entity_poly.pdbx_seq_one_letter_code
_entity_poly.pdbx_strand_id
1 'polypeptide(L)'
;LSDCLDPKKDPLLVGEVKTMEDGSIWSCYRDKSGEIKMAQEKSGGCVYNGTIYKNGKTWTRDVEIKVTVAGKEKVVGTAESMKCVNDGKTGFTAQAYGCVTATGLWLRHGAFSKVREDFVQCIVAKGVVTMKLVAADEVSCDFKGITVKSGENYTTPENDIVYCKYGMIQKIG
;
A
#
# COMPACT_ATOMS: atom_id res chain seq x y z
N LEU A 1 20.67 5.68 39.86
CA LEU A 1 19.65 5.59 38.80
C LEU A 1 20.15 4.57 37.81
N SER A 2 19.31 3.63 37.45
CA SER A 2 19.70 2.43 36.75
C SER A 2 18.59 2.21 35.75
N ASP A 3 18.76 2.83 34.60
CA ASP A 3 17.73 3.07 33.61
C ASP A 3 18.05 2.25 32.37
N CYS A 4 17.03 1.79 31.67
CA CYS A 4 17.22 1.27 30.33
C CYS A 4 17.39 2.43 29.34
N LEU A 5 18.03 2.17 28.21
CA LEU A 5 18.02 3.07 27.07
C LEU A 5 17.10 2.49 26.01
N ASP A 6 16.09 3.23 25.61
CA ASP A 6 15.20 2.83 24.52
C ASP A 6 15.93 2.79 23.16
N PRO A 7 15.30 2.34 22.07
CA PRO A 7 15.93 2.32 20.74
C PRO A 7 16.36 3.70 20.19
N LYS A 8 15.85 4.81 20.73
CA LYS A 8 16.27 6.20 20.42
C LYS A 8 17.38 6.69 21.36
N LYS A 9 17.80 5.86 22.32
CA LYS A 9 18.75 6.16 23.41
C LYS A 9 18.20 7.14 24.45
N ASP A 10 16.88 7.29 24.54
CA ASP A 10 16.27 8.02 25.65
C ASP A 10 16.21 7.13 26.89
N PRO A 11 16.41 7.69 28.09
CA PRO A 11 16.27 6.93 29.33
C PRO A 11 14.82 6.48 29.54
N LEU A 12 14.67 5.23 29.98
CA LEU A 12 13.42 4.60 30.40
C LEU A 12 13.63 3.97 31.78
N LEU A 13 12.90 4.44 32.79
CA LEU A 13 13.10 4.01 34.17
C LEU A 13 12.61 2.57 34.37
N VAL A 14 13.19 1.85 35.32
CA VAL A 14 12.74 0.49 35.67
C VAL A 14 11.29 0.54 36.15
N GLY A 15 10.44 -0.30 35.53
CA GLY A 15 9.00 -0.33 35.73
C GLY A 15 8.22 0.50 34.70
N GLU A 16 8.89 1.33 33.90
CA GLU A 16 8.25 2.09 32.84
C GLU A 16 8.07 1.27 31.56
N VAL A 17 6.98 1.60 30.86
CA VAL A 17 6.63 1.10 29.54
C VAL A 17 6.50 2.30 28.61
N LYS A 18 7.15 2.24 27.45
CA LYS A 18 7.12 3.30 26.43
C LYS A 18 6.63 2.74 25.10
N THR A 19 5.65 3.44 24.54
CA THR A 19 5.19 3.20 23.16
C THR A 19 5.96 4.13 22.23
N MET A 20 6.64 3.56 21.24
CA MET A 20 7.43 4.31 20.25
C MET A 20 6.54 4.85 19.13
N GLU A 21 7.07 5.75 18.30
CA GLU A 21 6.36 6.29 17.11
C GLU A 21 6.04 5.20 16.06
N ASP A 22 6.89 4.17 15.97
CA ASP A 22 6.60 2.98 15.17
C ASP A 22 5.61 2.02 15.85
N GLY A 23 5.08 2.43 17.01
CA GLY A 23 4.14 1.76 17.90
C GLY A 23 4.62 0.43 18.45
N SER A 24 5.93 0.18 18.44
CA SER A 24 6.52 -0.82 19.31
C SER A 24 6.35 -0.43 20.78
N ILE A 25 6.15 -1.42 21.64
CA ILE A 25 6.07 -1.22 23.09
C ILE A 25 7.32 -1.84 23.70
N TRP A 26 8.02 -1.05 24.50
CA TRP A 26 9.23 -1.45 25.19
C TRP A 26 9.04 -1.23 26.69
N SER A 27 9.54 -2.16 27.49
CA SER A 27 9.54 -2.04 28.94
C SER A 27 10.92 -2.24 29.51
N CYS A 28 11.21 -1.48 30.57
CA CYS A 28 12.40 -1.65 31.37
C CYS A 28 12.02 -2.38 32.67
N TYR A 29 12.67 -3.49 32.98
CA TYR A 29 12.35 -4.30 34.16
C TYR A 29 13.60 -4.88 34.81
N ARG A 30 13.47 -5.31 36.07
CA ARG A 30 14.47 -6.16 36.73
C ARG A 30 14.08 -7.62 36.59
N ASP A 31 15.02 -8.44 36.15
CA ASP A 31 14.81 -9.87 36.12
C ASP A 31 14.99 -10.52 37.51
N LYS A 32 14.86 -11.85 37.58
CA LYS A 32 14.95 -12.62 38.83
C LYS A 32 16.35 -12.56 39.47
N SER A 33 17.39 -12.27 38.70
CA SER A 33 18.76 -12.05 39.20
C SER A 33 19.02 -10.60 39.65
N GLY A 34 18.05 -9.70 39.47
CA GLY A 34 18.18 -8.28 39.78
C GLY A 34 18.84 -7.45 38.68
N GLU A 35 19.14 -8.06 37.53
CA GLU A 35 19.68 -7.38 36.36
C GLU A 35 18.61 -6.54 35.68
N ILE A 36 18.99 -5.36 35.21
CA ILE A 36 18.08 -4.48 34.48
C ILE A 36 18.12 -4.86 33.01
N LYS A 37 16.95 -5.20 32.48
CA LYS A 37 16.76 -5.65 31.12
C LYS A 37 15.68 -4.81 30.44
N MET A 38 15.83 -4.69 29.14
CA MET A 38 14.83 -4.10 28.27
C MET A 38 14.17 -5.22 27.46
N ALA A 39 12.84 -5.25 27.44
CA ALA A 39 12.08 -6.14 26.59
C ALA A 39 11.28 -5.34 25.57
N GLN A 40 11.19 -5.89 24.36
CA GLN A 40 10.16 -5.46 23.41
C GLN A 40 8.90 -6.29 23.68
N GLU A 41 7.90 -5.67 24.28
CA GLU A 41 6.62 -6.32 24.59
C GLU A 41 5.75 -6.42 23.33
N LYS A 42 5.88 -5.45 22.42
CA LYS A 42 5.17 -5.44 21.14
C LYS A 42 6.06 -4.91 20.03
N SER A 43 6.13 -5.63 18.92
CA SER A 43 6.77 -5.14 17.70
C SER A 43 5.96 -3.99 17.10
N GLY A 44 6.66 -2.95 16.63
CA GLY A 44 6.06 -1.85 15.89
C GLY A 44 5.83 -2.20 14.43
N GLY A 45 4.78 -1.67 13.82
CA GLY A 45 4.45 -1.96 12.42
C GLY A 45 3.67 -3.26 12.20
N CYS A 46 3.54 -3.63 10.93
CA CYS A 46 2.75 -4.75 10.47
C CYS A 46 3.63 -5.98 10.31
N VAL A 47 3.21 -7.12 10.86
CA VAL A 47 3.90 -8.40 10.62
C VAL A 47 3.24 -9.08 9.44
N TYR A 48 4.01 -9.39 8.41
CA TYR A 48 3.53 -10.13 7.25
C TYR A 48 4.60 -11.15 6.81
N ASN A 49 4.22 -12.43 6.76
CA ASN A 49 5.12 -13.57 6.50
C ASN A 49 6.43 -13.52 7.31
N GLY A 50 6.35 -13.21 8.61
CA GLY A 50 7.50 -13.12 9.50
C GLY A 50 8.37 -11.87 9.33
N THR A 51 8.06 -11.00 8.36
CA THR A 51 8.76 -9.73 8.14
C THR A 51 7.98 -8.58 8.80
N ILE A 52 8.70 -7.68 9.47
CA ILE A 52 8.12 -6.49 10.10
C ILE A 52 8.21 -5.31 9.12
N TYR A 53 7.06 -4.74 8.78
CA TYR A 53 6.93 -3.56 7.92
C TYR A 53 6.59 -2.35 8.78
N LYS A 54 7.44 -1.32 8.76
CA LYS A 54 7.17 -0.05 9.46
C LYS A 54 5.92 0.65 8.91
N ASN A 55 5.31 1.52 9.71
CA ASN A 55 4.18 2.34 9.27
C ASN A 55 4.49 3.06 7.94
N GLY A 56 3.53 3.07 7.02
CA GLY A 56 3.67 3.69 5.71
C GLY A 56 4.50 2.89 4.69
N LYS A 57 5.26 1.87 5.12
CA LYS A 57 6.02 1.02 4.21
C LYS A 57 5.08 0.26 3.27
N THR A 58 5.46 0.22 2.00
CA THR A 58 4.75 -0.52 0.96
C THR A 58 5.56 -1.72 0.47
N TRP A 59 4.86 -2.75 0.01
CA TRP A 59 5.41 -3.94 -0.63
C TRP A 59 4.36 -4.56 -1.56
N THR A 60 4.74 -5.59 -2.31
CA THR A 60 3.82 -6.38 -3.13
C THR A 60 3.62 -7.76 -2.55
N ARG A 61 2.41 -8.30 -2.71
CA ARG A 61 2.10 -9.71 -2.45
C ARG A 61 1.72 -10.35 -3.78
N ASP A 62 2.44 -11.39 -4.16
CA ASP A 62 2.14 -12.12 -5.40
C ASP A 62 0.79 -12.80 -5.30
N VAL A 63 -0.07 -12.54 -6.29
CA VAL A 63 -1.40 -13.11 -6.42
C VAL A 63 -1.83 -13.04 -7.88
N GLU A 64 -2.32 -14.15 -8.43
CA GLU A 64 -2.93 -14.11 -9.76
C GLU A 64 -4.34 -13.53 -9.67
N ILE A 65 -4.56 -12.39 -10.32
CA ILE A 65 -5.89 -11.82 -10.48
C ILE A 65 -6.40 -12.23 -11.86
N LYS A 66 -7.44 -13.07 -11.87
CA LYS A 66 -8.04 -13.61 -13.09
C LYS A 66 -9.38 -12.95 -13.37
N VAL A 67 -9.69 -12.80 -14.67
CA VAL A 67 -11.00 -12.39 -15.18
C VAL A 67 -11.42 -13.33 -16.29
N THR A 68 -12.73 -13.50 -16.48
CA THR A 68 -13.29 -14.33 -17.54
C THR A 68 -13.59 -13.47 -18.77
N VAL A 69 -12.94 -13.78 -19.89
CA VAL A 69 -13.17 -13.14 -21.19
C VAL A 69 -13.60 -14.20 -22.19
N ALA A 70 -14.78 -14.05 -22.77
CA ALA A 70 -15.34 -15.02 -23.74
C ALA A 70 -15.28 -16.48 -23.24
N GLY A 71 -15.62 -16.69 -21.96
CA GLY A 71 -15.63 -18.02 -21.31
C GLY A 71 -14.26 -18.58 -20.96
N LYS A 72 -13.16 -17.84 -21.14
CA LYS A 72 -11.81 -18.27 -20.76
C LYS A 72 -11.24 -17.39 -19.65
N GLU A 73 -10.63 -18.02 -18.65
CA GLU A 73 -9.89 -17.28 -17.62
C GLU A 73 -8.61 -16.69 -18.21
N LYS A 74 -8.37 -15.41 -17.90
CA LYS A 74 -7.14 -14.70 -18.25
C LYS A 74 -6.57 -14.06 -17.00
N VAL A 75 -5.26 -14.23 -16.77
CA VAL A 75 -4.53 -13.50 -15.74
C VAL A 75 -4.32 -12.06 -16.21
N VAL A 76 -4.86 -11.11 -15.45
CA VAL A 76 -4.75 -9.67 -15.70
C VAL A 76 -3.95 -8.93 -14.64
N GLY A 77 -3.74 -9.55 -13.48
CA GLY A 77 -2.86 -9.05 -12.42
C GLY A 77 -1.98 -10.16 -11.85
N THR A 78 -0.79 -9.79 -11.37
CA THR A 78 0.22 -10.73 -10.83
C THR A 78 0.57 -10.46 -9.36
N ALA A 79 0.17 -9.30 -8.83
CA ALA A 79 0.33 -8.99 -7.43
C ALA A 79 -0.70 -7.95 -6.95
N GLU A 80 -0.85 -7.84 -5.65
CA GLU A 80 -1.50 -6.71 -5.00
C GLU A 80 -0.47 -5.86 -4.26
N SER A 81 -0.76 -4.58 -4.16
CA SER A 81 0.07 -3.63 -3.43
C SER A 81 -0.40 -3.51 -2.00
N MET A 82 0.51 -3.70 -1.07
CA MET A 82 0.28 -3.72 0.36
C MET A 82 0.94 -2.51 1.01
N LYS A 83 0.28 -1.95 2.02
CA LYS A 83 0.80 -0.87 2.85
C LYS A 83 0.57 -1.20 4.31
N CYS A 84 1.57 -0.94 5.14
CA CYS A 84 1.39 -0.98 6.57
C CYS A 84 0.76 0.34 7.04
N VAL A 85 -0.35 0.27 7.75
CA VAL A 85 -1.08 1.45 8.23
C VAL A 85 -1.33 1.33 9.73
N ASN A 86 -1.04 2.38 10.48
CA ASN A 86 -1.56 2.56 11.84
C ASN A 86 -2.95 3.18 11.76
N ASP A 87 -3.99 2.46 12.19
CA ASP A 87 -5.38 2.97 12.18
C ASP A 87 -5.80 3.64 13.50
N GLY A 88 -4.89 3.68 14.49
CA GLY A 88 -5.11 4.27 15.81
C GLY A 88 -6.11 3.52 16.71
N LYS A 89 -6.86 2.54 16.20
CA LYS A 89 -7.90 1.80 16.93
C LYS A 89 -7.51 0.35 17.19
N THR A 90 -7.05 -0.34 16.16
CA THR A 90 -6.60 -1.73 16.21
C THR A 90 -5.07 -1.84 16.18
N GLY A 91 -4.38 -0.74 15.86
CA GLY A 91 -2.93 -0.64 15.81
C GLY A 91 -2.43 -0.69 14.37
N PHE A 92 -1.42 -1.51 14.09
CA PHE A 92 -0.88 -1.67 12.74
C PHE A 92 -1.54 -2.80 12.00
N THR A 93 -1.96 -2.52 10.77
CA THR A 93 -2.59 -3.50 9.89
C THR A 93 -2.02 -3.40 8.47
N ALA A 94 -1.77 -4.56 7.87
CA ALA A 94 -1.37 -4.66 6.47
C ALA A 94 -2.63 -4.55 5.60
N GLN A 95 -2.71 -3.49 4.80
CA GLN A 95 -3.85 -3.22 3.95
C GLN A 95 -3.45 -3.26 2.49
N ALA A 96 -4.22 -3.99 1.69
CA ALA A 96 -4.13 -3.86 0.26
C ALA A 96 -4.67 -2.49 -0.17
N TYR A 97 -3.97 -1.82 -1.09
CA TYR A 97 -4.31 -0.45 -1.53
C TYR A 97 -4.17 -0.26 -3.04
N GLY A 98 -3.80 -1.31 -3.78
CA GLY A 98 -3.68 -1.26 -5.23
C GLY A 98 -3.42 -2.63 -5.84
N CYS A 99 -3.32 -2.64 -7.15
CA CYS A 99 -3.11 -3.81 -7.98
C CYS A 99 -1.80 -3.68 -8.76
N VAL A 100 -1.22 -4.81 -9.14
CA VAL A 100 -0.13 -4.89 -10.12
C VAL A 100 -0.64 -5.69 -11.30
N THR A 101 -0.66 -5.09 -12.49
CA THR A 101 -1.11 -5.74 -13.72
C THR A 101 -0.17 -6.87 -14.12
N ALA A 102 -0.61 -7.75 -15.01
CA ALA A 102 0.23 -8.79 -15.60
C ALA A 102 1.40 -8.23 -16.43
N THR A 103 1.39 -6.93 -16.75
CA THR A 103 2.51 -6.22 -17.38
C THR A 103 3.45 -5.54 -16.37
N GLY A 104 3.22 -5.74 -15.06
CA GLY A 104 4.02 -5.14 -13.98
C GLY A 104 3.64 -3.70 -13.63
N LEU A 105 2.55 -3.15 -14.18
CA LEU A 105 2.13 -1.79 -13.90
C LEU A 105 1.39 -1.72 -12.57
N TRP A 106 1.81 -0.80 -11.71
CA TRP A 106 1.12 -0.48 -10.48
C TRP A 106 -0.12 0.40 -10.73
N LEU A 107 -1.26 0.00 -10.17
CA LEU A 107 -2.52 0.72 -10.22
C LEU A 107 -3.06 0.94 -8.81
N ARG A 108 -3.40 2.18 -8.48
CA ARG A 108 -4.22 2.49 -7.30
C ARG A 108 -5.68 2.09 -7.53
N HIS A 109 -6.46 2.03 -6.45
CA HIS A 109 -7.91 1.87 -6.56
C HIS A 109 -8.53 2.88 -7.55
N GLY A 110 -9.39 2.38 -8.44
CA GLY A 110 -10.10 3.14 -9.45
C GLY A 110 -9.29 3.40 -10.72
N ALA A 111 -7.97 3.22 -10.70
CA ALA A 111 -7.13 3.44 -11.87
C ALA A 111 -7.27 2.33 -12.91
N PHE A 112 -7.01 2.69 -14.16
CA PHE A 112 -7.20 1.84 -15.33
C PHE A 112 -5.88 1.50 -16.01
N SER A 113 -5.85 0.38 -16.73
CA SER A 113 -4.77 0.07 -17.67
C SER A 113 -5.23 -0.88 -18.76
N LYS A 114 -4.47 -0.92 -19.86
CA LYS A 114 -4.59 -1.94 -20.89
C LYS A 114 -3.70 -3.14 -20.54
N VAL A 115 -4.28 -4.32 -20.49
CA VAL A 115 -3.55 -5.59 -20.40
C VAL A 115 -3.85 -6.41 -21.65
N ARG A 116 -2.89 -6.45 -22.58
CA ARG A 116 -3.06 -7.00 -23.93
C ARG A 116 -4.14 -6.24 -24.70
N GLU A 117 -5.29 -6.86 -24.96
CA GLU A 117 -6.44 -6.25 -25.64
C GLU A 117 -7.57 -5.84 -24.68
N ASP A 118 -7.47 -6.25 -23.42
CA ASP A 118 -8.51 -6.02 -22.43
C ASP A 118 -8.17 -4.77 -21.58
N PHE A 119 -9.17 -3.94 -21.29
CA PHE A 119 -9.03 -2.84 -20.33
C PHE A 119 -9.50 -3.29 -18.96
N VAL A 120 -8.70 -2.98 -17.94
CA VAL A 120 -8.98 -3.37 -16.56
C VAL A 120 -8.94 -2.17 -15.64
N GLN A 121 -9.81 -2.20 -14.64
CA GLN A 121 -9.82 -1.25 -13.52
C GLN A 121 -9.41 -1.97 -12.24
N CYS A 122 -8.51 -1.36 -11.47
CA CYS A 122 -8.12 -1.85 -10.16
C CYS A 122 -9.19 -1.53 -9.11
N ILE A 123 -9.71 -2.56 -8.42
CA ILE A 123 -10.70 -2.41 -7.37
C ILE A 123 -10.12 -2.90 -6.05
N VAL A 124 -10.20 -2.06 -5.02
CA VAL A 124 -9.78 -2.39 -3.67
C VAL A 124 -11.00 -2.20 -2.77
N ALA A 125 -11.57 -3.29 -2.29
CA ALA A 125 -12.80 -3.27 -1.50
C ALA A 125 -12.66 -4.22 -0.32
N LYS A 126 -12.90 -3.70 0.90
CA LYS A 126 -12.82 -4.48 2.15
C LYS A 126 -11.50 -5.25 2.31
N GLY A 127 -10.39 -4.66 1.88
CA GLY A 127 -9.05 -5.28 1.94
C GLY A 127 -8.78 -6.35 0.88
N VAL A 128 -9.71 -6.59 -0.04
CA VAL A 128 -9.55 -7.51 -1.17
C VAL A 128 -9.27 -6.72 -2.43
N VAL A 129 -8.29 -7.18 -3.20
CA VAL A 129 -7.94 -6.62 -4.50
C VAL A 129 -8.52 -7.47 -5.61
N THR A 130 -9.24 -6.82 -6.52
CA THR A 130 -9.74 -7.44 -7.76
C THR A 130 -9.48 -6.52 -8.94
N MET A 131 -9.53 -7.08 -10.14
CA MET A 131 -9.54 -6.31 -11.37
C MET A 131 -10.84 -6.58 -12.11
N LYS A 132 -11.48 -5.51 -12.58
CA LYS A 132 -12.72 -5.58 -13.37
C LYS A 132 -12.40 -5.26 -14.82
N LEU A 133 -12.94 -6.03 -15.77
CA LEU A 133 -12.96 -5.64 -17.18
C LEU A 133 -13.86 -4.42 -17.38
N VAL A 134 -13.40 -3.48 -18.20
CA VAL A 134 -14.15 -2.27 -18.55
C VAL A 134 -14.13 -2.04 -20.05
N ALA A 135 -15.17 -1.38 -20.56
CA ALA A 135 -15.21 -1.00 -21.96
C ALA A 135 -14.25 0.16 -22.23
N ALA A 136 -13.78 0.29 -23.48
CA ALA A 136 -12.75 1.28 -23.85
C ALA A 136 -13.20 2.74 -23.62
N ASP A 137 -14.50 3.00 -23.73
CA ASP A 137 -15.16 4.28 -23.52
C ASP A 137 -15.40 4.63 -22.04
N GLU A 138 -15.33 3.64 -21.14
CA GLU A 138 -15.37 3.84 -19.69
C GLU A 138 -13.99 4.19 -19.10
N VAL A 139 -12.92 4.00 -19.87
CA VAL A 139 -11.55 4.23 -19.40
C VAL A 139 -11.29 5.73 -19.21
N SER A 140 -10.65 6.06 -18.10
CA SER A 140 -10.19 7.41 -17.82
C SER A 140 -8.79 7.38 -17.21
N CYS A 141 -8.15 8.54 -17.21
CA CYS A 141 -6.85 8.77 -16.60
C CYS A 141 -7.03 9.69 -15.41
N ASP A 142 -6.35 9.41 -14.31
CA ASP A 142 -6.15 10.41 -13.29
C ASP A 142 -4.83 11.16 -13.55
N PHE A 143 -4.92 12.48 -13.59
CA PHE A 143 -3.76 13.35 -13.68
C PHE A 143 -3.87 14.48 -12.66
N LYS A 144 -2.98 14.50 -11.68
CA LYS A 144 -2.96 15.50 -10.59
C LYS A 144 -4.33 15.67 -9.90
N GLY A 145 -5.10 14.59 -9.74
CA GLY A 145 -6.44 14.61 -9.13
C GLY A 145 -7.58 14.98 -10.07
N ILE A 146 -7.30 15.24 -11.35
CA ILE A 146 -8.30 15.45 -12.40
C ILE A 146 -8.53 14.15 -13.15
N THR A 147 -9.79 13.79 -13.34
CA THR A 147 -10.18 12.67 -14.20
C THR A 147 -10.35 13.16 -15.64
N VAL A 148 -9.55 12.61 -16.56
CA VAL A 148 -9.61 12.90 -18.00
C VAL A 148 -10.12 11.65 -18.70
N LYS A 149 -11.22 11.73 -19.47
CA LYS A 149 -11.74 10.54 -20.15
C LYS A 149 -10.81 10.12 -21.29
N SER A 150 -10.81 8.84 -21.62
CA SER A 150 -10.03 8.36 -22.77
C SER A 150 -10.47 9.09 -24.04
N GLY A 151 -9.49 9.61 -24.80
CA GLY A 151 -9.73 10.42 -25.98
C GLY A 151 -9.81 11.92 -25.72
N GLU A 152 -9.80 12.37 -24.46
CA GLU A 152 -9.86 13.79 -24.12
C GLU A 152 -8.47 14.37 -23.80
N ASN A 153 -8.37 15.68 -24.02
CA ASN A 153 -7.23 16.50 -23.62
C ASN A 153 -7.56 17.27 -22.34
N TYR A 154 -6.56 17.52 -21.52
CA TYR A 154 -6.60 18.43 -20.39
C TYR A 154 -5.41 19.38 -20.45
N THR A 155 -5.67 20.69 -20.35
CA THR A 155 -4.62 21.70 -20.23
C THR A 155 -4.35 21.97 -18.75
N THR A 156 -3.09 21.80 -18.34
CA THR A 156 -2.68 22.00 -16.96
C THR A 156 -2.59 23.49 -16.61
N PRO A 157 -2.57 23.87 -15.32
CA PRO A 157 -2.32 25.25 -14.90
C PRO A 157 -0.98 25.82 -15.39
N GLU A 158 -0.02 24.95 -15.69
CA GLU A 158 1.29 25.31 -16.25
C GLU A 158 1.28 25.43 -17.79
N ASN A 159 0.10 25.36 -18.43
CA ASN A 159 -0.12 25.36 -19.88
C ASN A 159 0.42 24.13 -20.64
N ASP A 160 0.73 23.04 -19.96
CA ASP A 160 0.98 21.76 -20.62
C ASP A 160 -0.34 21.14 -21.10
N ILE A 161 -0.32 20.40 -22.20
CA ILE A 161 -1.46 19.63 -22.69
C ILE A 161 -1.18 18.14 -22.46
N VAL A 162 -2.06 17.50 -21.72
CA VAL A 162 -2.06 16.05 -21.53
C VAL A 162 -3.26 15.42 -22.24
N TYR A 163 -3.04 14.26 -22.85
CA TYR A 163 -4.04 13.45 -23.51
C TYR A 163 -4.19 12.14 -22.75
N CYS A 164 -5.43 11.76 -22.44
CA CYS A 164 -5.69 10.44 -21.90
C CYS A 164 -5.84 9.43 -23.03
N LYS A 165 -4.84 8.55 -23.19
CA LYS A 165 -4.91 7.43 -24.11
C LYS A 165 -5.14 6.14 -23.34
N TYR A 166 -6.38 5.70 -23.27
CA TYR A 166 -6.75 4.41 -22.67
C TYR A 166 -6.18 4.17 -21.26
N GLY A 167 -6.30 5.17 -20.38
CA GLY A 167 -5.87 5.06 -18.99
C GLY A 167 -4.39 5.41 -18.76
N MET A 168 -3.68 5.79 -19.83
CA MET A 168 -2.33 6.33 -19.75
C MET A 168 -2.32 7.80 -20.16
N ILE A 169 -1.69 8.64 -19.33
CA ILE A 169 -1.45 10.04 -19.66
C ILE A 169 -0.28 10.15 -20.64
N GLN A 170 -0.50 10.90 -21.71
CA GLN A 170 0.52 11.31 -22.66
C GLN A 170 0.63 12.83 -22.64
N LYS A 171 1.81 13.38 -22.37
CA LYS A 171 2.07 14.81 -22.57
C LYS A 171 2.28 15.07 -24.06
N ILE A 172 1.52 16.00 -24.63
CA ILE A 172 1.50 16.25 -26.08
C ILE A 172 1.78 17.71 -26.46
N GLY A 173 1.96 18.60 -25.49
CA GLY A 173 2.27 20.02 -25.70
C GLY A 173 2.64 20.68 -24.40
#